data_AF-B7K6W4-F1
#
_entry.id   AF-B7K6W4-F1
#
_cell.length_a   1.000
_cell.length_b   1.000
_cell.length_c   1.000
_cell.angle_alpha   90.00
_cell.angle_beta   90.00
_cell.angle_gamma   90.00
#
_symmetry.space_group_name_H-M   'P 1'
#
loop_
_entity.id
_entity.type
_entity.pdbx_description
1 polymer ?
#
loop_
_entity_poly.entity_id
_entity_poly.type
_entity_poly.pdbx_seq_one_letter_code
_entity_poly.pdbx_strand_id
1 'polypeptide(L)'
;MKSTLYLTAKVLPGNRIEIQAPNLAEGQTVEVVILVPEDSSYSVEDKELSLTQRQEFLKLPMAERRRILESQAEAMVSHYQQDSESYITIHKYANGK
;
A
#
# COMPACT_ATOMS: atom_id res chain seq x y z
N MET A 1 -4.11 -9.30 29.18
CA MET A 1 -3.43 -10.29 28.34
C MET A 1 -3.73 -9.95 26.88
N LYS A 2 -2.70 -9.88 26.03
CA LYS A 2 -2.88 -9.78 24.57
C LYS A 2 -2.97 -11.21 24.01
N SER A 3 -3.92 -11.48 23.13
CA SER A 3 -4.05 -12.76 22.43
C SER A 3 -3.82 -12.51 20.94
N THR A 4 -2.91 -13.26 20.33
CA THR A 4 -2.57 -13.15 18.91
C THR A 4 -3.41 -14.13 18.11
N LEU A 5 -4.13 -13.63 17.09
CA LEU A 5 -4.92 -14.44 16.19
C LEU A 5 -4.18 -14.64 14.86
N TYR A 6 -3.81 -15.88 14.54
CA TYR A 6 -3.20 -16.23 13.27
C TYR A 6 -4.28 -16.62 12.26
N LEU A 7 -4.37 -15.89 11.15
CA LEU A 7 -5.32 -16.15 10.07
C LEU A 7 -4.57 -16.18 8.74
N THR A 8 -4.96 -17.10 7.87
CA THR A 8 -4.50 -17.11 6.48
C THR A 8 -5.60 -16.49 5.62
N ALA A 9 -5.26 -15.42 4.91
CA ALA A 9 -6.15 -14.75 3.96
C ALA A 9 -5.54 -14.77 2.57
N LYS A 10 -6.37 -14.87 1.53
CA LYS A 10 -5.94 -14.75 0.14
C LYS A 10 -5.97 -13.29 -0.29
N VAL A 11 -5.00 -12.89 -1.11
CA VAL A 11 -5.03 -11.59 -1.77
C VAL A 11 -6.04 -11.65 -2.92
N LEU A 12 -7.00 -10.74 -2.89
CA LEU A 12 -8.03 -10.54 -3.90
C LEU A 12 -7.53 -9.54 -4.97
N PRO A 13 -8.20 -9.43 -6.14
CA PRO A 13 -7.87 -8.43 -7.15
C PRO A 13 -7.76 -7.01 -6.57
N GLY A 14 -6.81 -6.22 -7.09
CA GLY A 14 -6.53 -4.88 -6.57
C GLY A 14 -5.73 -4.84 -5.27
N ASN A 15 -4.94 -5.89 -4.97
CA ASN A 15 -4.10 -5.99 -3.77
C ASN A 15 -4.90 -5.92 -2.45
N ARG A 16 -6.15 -6.41 -2.45
CA ARG A 16 -7.05 -6.34 -1.30
C ARG A 16 -7.00 -7.62 -0.45
N ILE A 17 -7.04 -7.48 0.87
CA ILE A 17 -7.16 -8.60 1.82
C ILE A 17 -8.43 -8.41 2.64
N GLU A 18 -9.27 -9.44 2.72
CA GLU A 18 -10.42 -9.48 3.65
C GLU A 18 -10.09 -10.39 4.84
N ILE A 19 -10.27 -9.87 6.05
CA ILE A 19 -10.04 -10.57 7.31
C ILE A 19 -11.37 -10.65 8.05
N GLN A 20 -11.81 -11.87 8.37
CA GLN A 20 -13.00 -12.10 9.17
C GLN A 20 -12.60 -12.63 10.56
N ALA A 21 -12.88 -11.85 11.60
CA ALA A 21 -12.61 -12.22 12.98
C ALA A 21 -13.91 -12.11 13.81
N PRO A 22 -14.60 -13.23 14.10
CA PRO A 22 -15.93 -13.22 14.71
C PRO A 22 -15.96 -12.71 16.17
N ASN A 23 -14.81 -12.64 16.83
CA ASN A 23 -14.72 -12.30 18.26
C ASN A 23 -14.31 -10.84 18.53
N LEU A 24 -14.20 -10.00 17.50
CA LEU A 24 -13.87 -8.59 17.68
C LEU A 24 -15.14 -7.75 17.85
N ALA A 25 -15.15 -6.90 18.88
CA ALA A 25 -16.23 -5.97 19.16
C ALA A 25 -16.08 -4.68 18.34
N GLU A 26 -17.20 -3.99 18.09
CA GLU A 26 -17.19 -2.71 17.39
C GLU A 26 -16.45 -1.63 18.21
N GLY A 27 -15.63 -0.84 17.53
CA GLY A 27 -14.79 0.19 18.16
C GLY A 27 -13.53 -0.35 18.87
N GLN A 28 -13.29 -1.67 18.85
CA GLN A 28 -12.09 -2.27 19.45
C GLN A 28 -10.86 -1.98 18.58
N THR A 29 -9.84 -1.35 19.17
CA THR A 29 -8.53 -1.21 18.52
C THR A 29 -7.80 -2.55 18.51
N VAL A 30 -7.30 -2.94 17.33
CA VAL A 30 -6.50 -4.14 17.15
C VAL A 30 -5.21 -3.83 16.41
N GLU A 31 -4.16 -4.59 16.70
CA GLU A 31 -2.87 -4.52 16.03
C GLU A 31 -2.82 -5.63 14.98
N VAL A 32 -2.43 -5.30 13.74
CA VAL A 32 -2.37 -6.24 12.61
C VAL A 32 -0.93 -6.39 12.16
N VAL A 33 -0.45 -7.64 12.09
CA VAL A 33 0.87 -8.00 11.58
C VAL A 33 0.69 -8.83 10.32
N ILE A 34 1.25 -8.37 9.19
CA ILE A 34 1.17 -9.07 7.90
C ILE A 34 2.55 -9.63 7.58
N LEU A 35 2.62 -10.95 7.41
CA LEU A 35 3.83 -11.64 6.98
C LEU A 35 3.75 -11.84 5.46
N VAL A 36 4.67 -11.22 4.73
CA VAL A 36 4.75 -11.32 3.27
C VAL A 36 5.98 -12.14 2.85
N PRO A 37 5.93 -12.90 1.74
CA PRO A 37 7.09 -13.66 1.24
C PRO A 37 8.26 -12.72 0.90
N GLU A 38 9.50 -13.19 1.09
CA GLU A 38 10.71 -12.38 0.84
C GLU A 38 10.83 -11.91 -0.62
N ASP A 39 10.22 -12.62 -1.56
CA ASP A 39 10.20 -12.26 -2.99
C ASP A 39 9.12 -11.23 -3.35
N SER A 40 8.26 -10.86 -2.39
CA SER A 40 7.28 -9.81 -2.60
C SER A 40 8.00 -8.46 -2.46
N SER A 41 8.16 -7.76 -3.57
CA SER A 41 8.66 -6.38 -3.58
C SER A 41 7.59 -5.44 -2.99
N TYR A 42 7.21 -5.63 -1.73
CA TYR A 42 6.78 -4.54 -0.87
C TYR A 42 8.01 -3.73 -0.52
N SER A 43 8.60 -3.15 -1.55
CA SER A 43 9.40 -1.98 -1.42
C SER A 43 8.47 -0.91 -0.85
N VAL A 44 8.47 -0.74 0.47
CA VAL A 44 8.44 0.61 1.04
C VAL A 44 9.77 1.27 0.62
N GLU A 45 9.99 1.34 -0.69
CA GLU A 45 10.86 2.32 -1.27
C GLU A 45 10.02 3.59 -1.18
N ASP A 46 10.03 4.18 0.02
CA ASP A 46 10.59 5.53 0.02
C ASP A 46 11.92 5.38 -0.73
N LYS A 47 11.88 5.58 -2.05
CA LYS A 47 13.07 5.90 -2.83
C LYS A 47 13.53 7.22 -2.22
N GLU A 48 14.21 7.14 -1.08
CA GLU A 48 15.07 8.20 -0.62
C GLU A 48 16.09 8.34 -1.73
N LEU A 49 15.79 9.22 -2.67
CA LEU A 49 16.72 9.66 -3.68
C LEU A 49 17.95 10.08 -2.90
N SER A 50 19.04 9.34 -3.08
CA SER A 50 20.24 9.61 -2.30
C SER A 50 20.65 11.06 -2.53
N LEU A 51 21.29 11.68 -1.53
CA LEU A 51 21.74 13.07 -1.66
C LEU A 51 22.56 13.29 -2.95
N THR A 52 23.31 12.27 -3.37
CA THR A 52 24.04 12.23 -4.64
C THR A 52 23.11 12.33 -5.86
N GLN A 53 22.06 11.53 -5.94
CA GLN A 53 21.10 11.56 -7.06
C GLN A 53 20.38 12.91 -7.14
N ARG A 54 20.03 13.51 -6.01
CA ARG A 54 19.42 14.84 -5.95
C ARG A 54 20.38 15.91 -6.49
N GLN A 55 21.66 15.82 -6.13
CA GLN A 55 22.68 16.75 -6.61
C GLN A 55 22.92 16.62 -8.11
N GLU A 56 22.98 15.39 -8.64
CA GLU A 56 23.14 15.16 -10.08
C GLU A 56 21.96 15.69 -10.88
N PHE A 57 20.72 15.48 -10.40
CA PHE A 57 19.53 16.05 -11.02
C PHE A 57 19.58 17.59 -11.08
N LEU A 58 20.02 18.25 -10.03
CA LEU A 58 20.10 19.72 -9.99
C LEU A 58 21.16 20.31 -10.93
N LYS A 59 22.20 19.52 -11.26
CA LYS A 59 23.24 19.92 -12.23
C LYS A 59 22.74 19.87 -13.68
N LEU A 60 21.61 19.22 -13.95
CA LEU A 60 21.08 19.11 -15.30
C LEU A 60 20.55 20.47 -15.82
N PRO A 61 20.65 20.71 -17.14
CA PRO A 61 19.98 21.84 -17.80
C PRO A 61 18.47 21.81 -17.53
N MET A 62 17.85 23.00 -17.54
CA MET A 62 16.42 23.12 -17.19
C MET A 62 15.51 22.32 -18.11
N ALA A 63 15.86 22.20 -19.39
CA ALA A 63 15.12 21.39 -20.35
C ALA A 63 15.12 19.89 -19.97
N GLU A 64 16.27 19.38 -19.53
CA GLU A 64 16.41 17.96 -19.16
C GLU A 64 15.70 17.67 -17.84
N ARG A 65 15.80 18.58 -16.86
CA ARG A 65 15.02 18.48 -15.62
C ARG A 65 13.52 18.44 -15.90
N ARG A 66 13.03 19.28 -16.82
CA ARG A 66 11.61 19.32 -17.20
C ARG A 66 11.15 17.99 -17.80
N ARG A 67 11.93 17.44 -18.73
CA ARG A 67 11.63 16.17 -19.38
C ARG A 67 11.53 15.01 -18.37
N ILE A 68 12.46 14.96 -17.41
CA ILE A 68 12.46 13.93 -16.36
C ILE A 68 11.22 14.07 -15.47
N LEU A 69 10.88 15.31 -15.05
CA LEU A 69 9.72 15.55 -14.20
C LEU A 69 8.40 15.28 -14.92
N GLU A 70 8.29 15.58 -16.22
CA GLU A 70 7.10 15.27 -17.03
C GLU A 70 6.89 13.76 -17.13
N SER A 71 7.96 13.00 -17.43
CA SER A 71 7.88 11.53 -17.47
C SER A 71 7.51 10.92 -16.11
N GLN A 72 8.01 11.48 -15.01
CA GLN A 72 7.64 11.05 -13.66
C GLN A 72 6.17 11.38 -13.36
N ALA A 73 5.70 12.57 -13.73
CA ALA A 73 4.31 12.97 -13.54
C ALA A 73 3.35 12.06 -14.31
N GLU A 74 3.64 11.74 -15.58
CA GLU A 74 2.85 10.81 -16.39
C GLU A 74 2.78 9.42 -15.78
N ALA A 75 3.89 8.91 -15.26
CA ALA A 75 3.93 7.62 -14.57
C ALA A 75 3.10 7.62 -13.27
N MET A 76 2.99 8.77 -12.60
CA MET A 76 2.19 8.91 -11.38
C MET A 76 0.68 9.05 -11.65
N VAL A 77 0.28 9.50 -12.84
CA VAL A 77 -1.15 9.64 -13.19
C VAL A 77 -1.88 8.30 -13.11
N SER A 78 -1.28 7.20 -13.56
CA SER A 78 -1.88 5.86 -13.45
C SER A 78 -2.06 5.43 -11.99
N HIS A 79 -1.14 5.80 -11.10
CA HIS A 79 -1.24 5.53 -9.67
C HIS A 79 -2.39 6.30 -9.01
N TYR A 80 -2.59 7.58 -9.36
CA TYR A 80 -3.69 8.39 -8.81
C TYR A 80 -5.06 8.06 -9.41
N GLN A 81 -5.12 7.57 -10.65
CA GLN A 81 -6.36 7.11 -11.25
C GLN A 81 -6.85 5.77 -10.67
N GLN A 82 -5.94 5.00 -10.05
CA GLN A 82 -6.29 3.74 -9.39
C GLN A 82 -6.83 3.93 -7.97
N ASP A 83 -6.64 5.12 -7.38
CA ASP A 83 -7.07 5.43 -6.01
C ASP A 83 -8.45 6.12 -6.00
N SER A 84 -9.43 5.51 -6.66
CA SER A 84 -10.82 5.69 -6.25
C SER A 84 -11.07 4.71 -5.10
N GLU A 85 -10.88 5.20 -3.88
CA GLU A 85 -11.43 4.61 -2.65
C GLU A 85 -10.79 3.28 -2.19
N SER A 86 -9.57 3.32 -1.63
CA SER A 86 -9.05 2.24 -0.76
C SER A 86 -9.78 2.22 0.59
N TYR A 87 -11.01 1.71 0.61
CA TYR A 87 -11.74 1.43 1.86
C TYR A 87 -11.51 -0.02 2.22
N ILE A 88 -10.96 -0.25 3.42
CA ILE A 88 -11.01 -1.56 4.06
C ILE A 88 -12.47 -1.80 4.46
N THR A 89 -13.26 -2.36 3.54
CA THR A 89 -14.64 -2.74 3.82
C THR A 89 -14.66 -4.16 4.40
N ILE A 90 -15.02 -4.29 5.68
CA ILE A 90 -15.27 -5.57 6.35
C ILE A 90 -16.76 -5.86 6.26
N HIS A 91 -17.15 -6.81 5.40
CA HIS A 91 -18.55 -7.24 5.29
C HIS A 91 -18.89 -8.33 6.31
N LYS A 92 -19.91 -8.09 7.16
CA LYS A 92 -20.56 -9.11 7.99
C LYS A 92 -21.69 -9.76 7.18
N TYR A 93 -21.55 -11.04 6.81
CA TYR A 93 -22.72 -11.82 6.37
C TYR A 93 -23.36 -12.47 7.61
N ALA A 94 -24.59 -12.03 7.92
CA ALA A 94 -25.44 -12.69 8.90
C ALA A 94 -25.95 -14.00 8.28
N ASN A 95 -25.49 -15.15 8.80
CA ASN A 95 -26.13 -16.42 8.46
C ASN A 95 -27.50 -16.47 9.13
N GLY A 96 -28.54 -16.46 8.30
CA GLY A 96 -29.90 -16.81 8.68
C GLY A 96 -29.95 -18.23 9.21
N LYS A 97 -30.85 -18.42 10.19
CA LYS A 97 -31.20 -19.67 10.85
C LYS A 97 -31.53 -20.81 9.90
#